data_AF-A0A151SMP7-F1
#
_entry.id   AF-A0A151SMP7-F1
#
_cell.length_a   1.000
_cell.length_b   1.000
_cell.length_c   1.000
_cell.angle_alpha   90.00
_cell.angle_beta   90.00
_cell.angle_gamma   90.00
#
_symmetry.space_group_name_H-M   'P 1'
#
loop_
_entity.id
_entity.type
_entity.pdbx_description
1 polymer ?
#
loop_
_entity_poly.entity_id
_entity_poly.type
_entity_poly.pdbx_seq_one_letter_code
_entity_poly.pdbx_strand_id
1 'polypeptide(L)' 'MEMARSMLKEKGLPNTLWAEAVYTAVYLLNRCPTKAVRDKTPIEAWSGKKPSAKHLRKGFWIYLLHSCAR' A
#
# COMPACT_ATOMS: atom_id res chain seq x y z
N MET A 1 -4.70 0.80 -9.95
CA MET A 1 -5.07 -0.60 -10.25
C MET A 1 -3.88 -1.49 -10.57
N GLU A 2 -2.79 -0.96 -11.15
CA GLU A 2 -1.60 -1.79 -11.43
C GLU A 2 -1.00 -2.45 -10.18
N MET A 3 -0.95 -1.75 -9.05
CA MET A 3 -0.46 -2.32 -7.79
C MET A 3 -1.20 -3.62 -7.40
N ALA A 4 -2.53 -3.65 -7.51
CA ALA A 4 -3.31 -4.85 -7.20
C ALA A 4 -2.99 -6.01 -8.16
N ARG A 5 -2.85 -5.73 -9.47
CA ARG A 5 -2.44 -6.74 -10.47
C ARG A 5 -1.04 -7.27 -10.20
N SER A 6 -0.09 -6.38 -9.92
CA SER A 6 1.29 -6.74 -9.61
C SER A 6 1.36 -7.61 -8.35
N MET A 7 0.63 -7.25 -7.29
CA MET A 7 0.55 -8.03 -6.05
C MET A 7 0.04 -9.46 -6.28
N LEU A 8 -1.05 -9.61 -7.04
CA LEU A 8 -1.60 -10.93 -7.35
C LEU A 8 -0.62 -11.75 -8.19
N LYS A 9 -0.08 -11.16 -9.27
CA LYS A 9 0.83 -11.83 -10.20
C LYS A 9 2.10 -12.29 -9.51
N GLU A 10 2.70 -11.45 -8.68
CA GLU A 10 3.95 -11.79 -8.01
C GLU A 10 3.79 -12.90 -6.98
N LYS A 11 2.66 -12.91 -6.27
CA LYS A 11 2.38 -13.93 -5.25
C LYS A 11 1.68 -15.17 -5.83
N GLY A 12 1.47 -15.23 -7.15
CA GLY A 12 0.75 -16.33 -7.80
C GLY A 12 -0.66 -16.52 -7.26
N LEU A 13 -1.30 -15.43 -6.80
CA LEU A 13 -2.62 -15.48 -6.19
C LEU A 13 -3.71 -15.52 -7.28
N PRO A 14 -4.82 -16.22 -7.02
CA PRO A 14 -5.93 -16.28 -7.97
C PRO A 14 -6.59 -14.92 -8.13
N ASN A 15 -7.10 -14.65 -9.34
CA ASN A 15 -7.84 -13.41 -9.64
C ASN A 15 -9.14 -13.25 -8.85
N THR A 16 -9.63 -14.32 -8.20
CA THR A 16 -10.77 -14.24 -7.28
C THR A 16 -10.49 -13.34 -6.08
N LEU A 17 -9.21 -13.15 -5.70
CA LEU A 17 -8.78 -12.24 -4.62
C LEU A 17 -8.58 -10.79 -5.10
N TRP A 18 -9.13 -10.42 -6.26
CA TRP A 18 -8.99 -9.09 -6.83
C TRP A 18 -9.51 -7.99 -5.91
N ALA A 19 -10.66 -8.20 -5.27
CA ALA A 19 -11.26 -7.21 -4.38
C ALA A 19 -10.35 -6.93 -3.18
N GLU A 20 -9.81 -7.97 -2.57
CA GLU A 20 -8.88 -7.92 -1.44
C GLU A 20 -7.55 -7.29 -1.85
N ALA A 21 -7.04 -7.60 -3.04
CA ALA A 21 -5.84 -7.00 -3.58
C ALA A 21 -6.02 -5.49 -3.83
N VAL A 22 -7.16 -5.08 -4.37
CA VAL A 22 -7.49 -3.65 -4.58
C VAL A 22 -7.65 -2.94 -3.24
N TYR A 23 -8.39 -3.52 -2.29
CA TYR A 23 -8.56 -2.97 -0.95
C TYR A 23 -7.21 -2.78 -0.26
N THR A 24 -6.34 -3.79 -0.33
CA THR A 24 -5.00 -3.75 0.24
C THR A 24 -4.16 -2.67 -0.47
N ALA A 25 -4.20 -2.58 -1.79
CA ALA A 25 -3.47 -1.54 -2.53
C ALA A 25 -3.90 -0.13 -2.12
N VAL A 26 -5.20 0.14 -1.97
CA VAL A 26 -5.71 1.45 -1.51
C VAL A 26 -5.31 1.71 -0.06
N TYR A 27 -5.43 0.70 0.81
CA TYR A 27 -5.01 0.79 2.21
C TYR A 27 -3.55 1.24 2.35
N LEU A 28 -2.70 0.69 1.48
CA LEU A 28 -1.28 0.94 1.42
C LEU A 28 -0.95 2.31 0.84
N LEU A 29 -1.54 2.67 -0.30
CA LEU A 29 -1.35 3.98 -0.93
C LEU A 29 -1.67 5.12 0.05
N ASN A 30 -2.70 4.94 0.88
CA ASN A 30 -3.05 5.93 1.89
C ASN A 30 -2.04 6.04 3.04
N ARG A 31 -1.19 5.04 3.25
CA ARG A 31 -0.22 4.95 4.37
C ARG A 31 1.24 4.99 3.93
N CYS A 32 1.50 5.01 2.63
CA CYS A 32 2.82 5.22 2.07
C CYS A 32 3.07 6.72 1.89
N PRO A 33 4.31 7.21 2.11
CA PRO A 33 4.69 8.56 1.70
C PRO A 33 4.54 8.70 0.18
N THR A 34 4.06 9.85 -0.28
CA THR A 34 3.91 10.13 -1.72
C THR A 34 4.49 11.50 -2.05
N LYS A 35 4.89 11.71 -3.32
CA LYS A 35 5.36 13.03 -3.76
C LYS A 35 4.26 14.11 -3.69
N ALA A 36 3.00 13.70 -3.78
CA ALA A 36 1.86 14.61 -3.75
C ALA A 36 1.63 15.22 -2.35
N VAL A 37 2.01 14.50 -1.29
CA VAL A 37 1.84 14.95 0.10
C VAL A 37 3.21 14.99 0.76
N ARG A 38 3.75 16.21 0.92
CA ARG A 38 5.08 16.41 1.48
C ARG A 38 5.11 16.05 2.98
N ASP A 39 6.10 15.26 3.37
CA ASP A 39 6.41 14.85 4.75
C ASP A 39 5.27 14.14 5.52
N LYS A 40 4.21 13.73 4.82
CA LYS A 40 3.06 13.03 5.37
C LYS A 40 2.54 11.97 4.39
N THR A 41 1.87 10.99 4.93
CA THR A 41 1.05 10.05 4.16
C THR A 41 -0.31 10.68 3.83
N PRO A 42 -1.00 10.24 2.77
CA PRO A 42 -2.33 10.76 2.45
C PRO A 42 -3.32 10.66 3.61
N ILE A 43 -3.29 9.57 4.39
CA ILE A 43 -4.16 9.41 5.56
C ILE A 43 -3.82 10.37 6.70
N GLU A 44 -2.53 10.71 6.90
CA GLU A 44 -2.13 11.73 7.87
C GLU A 44 -2.61 13.12 7.45
N ALA A 45 -2.48 13.45 6.16
CA ALA A 45 -2.94 14.73 5.64
C ALA A 45 -4.47 14.86 5.74
N TRP A 46 -5.20 13.77 5.49
CA TRP A 46 -6.66 13.77 5.56
C TRP A 46 -7.21 13.74 7.00
N SER A 47 -6.68 12.86 7.84
CA SER A 47 -7.24 12.60 9.18
C SER A 47 -6.56 13.37 10.31
N GLY A 48 -5.40 13.98 10.05
CA GLY A 48 -4.54 14.59 11.07
C GLY A 48 -3.86 13.57 12.01
N LYS A 49 -4.10 12.27 11.85
CA LYS A 49 -3.59 11.21 12.72
C LYS A 49 -2.52 10.37 12.02
N LYS A 50 -1.43 10.09 12.73
CA LYS A 50 -0.36 9.20 12.28
C LYS A 50 -0.84 7.75 12.24
N PRO A 51 -0.82 7.05 11.09
CA PRO A 51 -1.24 5.66 11.01
C PRO A 51 -0.25 4.77 11.76
N SER A 52 -0.78 3.79 12.50
CA SER A 52 0.06 2.74 13.09
C SER A 52 0.55 1.78 12.01
N ALA A 53 1.86 1.56 11.99
CA ALA A 53 2.54 0.62 11.12
C ALA A 53 2.75 -0.77 11.77
N LYS A 54 2.41 -0.92 13.05
CA LYS A 54 2.80 -2.09 13.88
C LYS A 54 2.21 -3.40 13.39
N HIS A 55 1.05 -3.36 12.76
CA HIS A 55 0.32 -4.53 12.26
C HIS A 55 0.85 -5.03 10.91
N LEU A 56 1.74 -4.27 10.25
CA LEU A 56 2.32 -4.65 8.97
C LEU A 56 3.64 -5.38 9.20
N ARG A 57 3.76 -6.61 8.65
CA ARG A 57 4.96 -7.45 8.78
C ARG A 57 6.13 -6.84 8.00
N LYS A 58 7.35 -6.81 8.58
CA LYS A 58 8.56 -6.18 7.97
C LYS A 58 8.84 -6.59 6.52
N GLY A 59 8.66 -7.87 6.19
CA GLY A 59 8.87 -8.37 4.82
C GLY A 59 7.88 -7.78 3.80
N PHE A 60 6.68 -7.43 4.26
CA PHE A 60 5.69 -6.73 3.44
C PHE A 60 6.08 -5.26 3.26
N TRP A 61 6.61 -4.58 4.28
CA TRP A 61 7.09 -3.19 4.18
C TRP A 61 8.19 -2.98 3.13
N ILE A 62 9.19 -3.86 3.08
CA ILE A 62 10.31 -3.76 2.13
C ILE A 62 9.80 -3.91 0.70
N TYR A 63 8.88 -4.87 0.49
CA TYR A 63 8.22 -5.06 -0.80
C TYR A 63 7.47 -3.80 -1.27
N LEU A 64 6.76 -3.15 -0.35
CA LEU A 64 5.93 -1.98 -0.64
C LEU A 64 6.73 -0.73 -0.99
N LEU A 65 7.92 -0.53 -0.40
CA LEU A 65 8.79 0.58 -0.79
C LEU A 65 9.24 0.43 -2.26
N HIS A 66 9.53 -0.78 -2.72
CA HIS A 66 9.94 -1.03 -4.11
C HIS A 66 8.80 -0.91 -5.13
N SER A 67 7.54 -1.11 -4.72
CA SER A 67 6.36 -0.93 -5.58
C SER A 67 5.83 0.52 -5.57
N CYS A 68 6.08 1.29 -4.52
CA CYS A 68 5.63 2.68 -4.38
C CYS A 68 6.68 3.72 -4.84
N ALA A 69 7.97 3.37 -4.86
CA ALA A 69 9.05 4.22 -5.35
C ALA A 69 9.28 4.14 -6.88
N ARG A 70 8.42 3.38 -7.58
CA ARG A 70 8.45 3.24 -9.05
C ARG A 70 7.30 4.01 -9.68
#